data_AF-A0AAV9JET6-F1
#
_entry.id   AF-A0AAV9JET6-F1
#
_cell.length_a   1.000
_cell.length_b   1.000
_cell.length_c   1.000
_cell.angle_alpha   90.00
_cell.angle_beta   90.00
_cell.angle_gamma   90.00
#
_symmetry.space_group_name_H-M   'P 1'
#
loop_
_entity.id
_entity.type
_entity.pdbx_description
1 polymer ?
#
loop_
_entity_poly.entity_id
_entity_poly.type
_entity_poly.pdbx_seq_one_letter_code
_entity_poly.pdbx_strand_id
1 'polypeptide(L)'
;MDFSNMDFSDPASMFRAMGIGGPGGGLPMPEMITAKTARSEAKLYRSQIVDDGRLLCAILERHEGTIHKRWAKKTRQQRLKILLSAWPGMSAHHRPDFDAFRRESPQERERSTKFKDAYMWPYINQDDLSKPRTFSLFLNARGRNQPSVFAIADENASHLGIVSKAIIPAFLNEHVMYFKGSAFPQHYGELVA
;
A
#
# COMPACT_ATOMS: atom_id res chain seq x y z
N MET A 1 32.55 -11.25 -1.83
CA MET A 1 31.47 -11.57 -2.76
C MET A 1 32.10 -12.23 -3.96
N ASP A 2 31.63 -13.41 -4.34
CA ASP A 2 32.11 -14.13 -5.51
C ASP A 2 31.05 -14.03 -6.61
N PHE A 3 31.44 -13.48 -7.77
CA PHE A 3 30.57 -13.22 -8.92
C PHE A 3 30.89 -14.16 -10.10
N SER A 4 31.83 -15.08 -9.93
CA SER A 4 32.39 -15.89 -11.03
C SER A 4 31.39 -16.86 -11.68
N ASN A 5 30.30 -17.23 -10.99
CA ASN A 5 29.24 -18.11 -11.49
C ASN A 5 27.87 -17.41 -11.60
N MET A 6 27.86 -16.08 -11.75
CA MET A 6 26.62 -15.31 -11.84
C MET A 6 26.02 -15.40 -13.25
N ASP A 7 24.80 -15.94 -13.33
CA ASP A 7 23.98 -15.78 -14.52
C ASP A 7 23.36 -14.38 -14.53
N PHE A 8 23.90 -13.48 -15.35
CA PHE A 8 23.39 -12.11 -15.51
C PHE A 8 22.00 -12.06 -16.17
N SER A 9 21.53 -13.16 -16.74
CA SER A 9 20.17 -13.27 -17.29
C SER A 9 19.14 -13.76 -16.26
N ASP A 10 19.59 -14.24 -15.09
CA ASP A 10 18.74 -14.57 -13.95
C ASP A 10 18.91 -13.52 -12.84
N PRO A 11 17.97 -12.57 -12.67
CA PRO A 11 18.06 -11.55 -11.63
C PRO A 11 18.16 -12.14 -10.22
N ALA A 12 17.64 -13.35 -10.01
CA ALA A 12 17.73 -14.05 -8.73
C ALA A 12 19.17 -14.48 -8.40
N SER A 13 20.04 -14.68 -9.40
CA SER A 13 21.45 -15.01 -9.18
C SER A 13 22.21 -13.89 -8.47
N MET A 14 21.88 -12.63 -8.76
CA MET A 14 22.45 -11.47 -8.06
C MET A 14 22.07 -11.46 -6.58
N PHE A 15 20.80 -11.67 -6.27
CA PHE A 15 20.32 -11.74 -4.88
C PHE A 15 20.99 -12.88 -4.11
N ARG A 16 21.08 -14.08 -4.70
CA ARG A 16 21.77 -15.21 -4.07
C ARG A 16 23.25 -14.94 -3.81
N ALA A 17 23.97 -14.32 -4.75
CA ALA A 17 25.36 -13.95 -4.57
C ALA A 17 25.58 -12.90 -3.46
N MET A 18 24.56 -12.08 -3.18
CA MET A 18 24.52 -11.15 -2.04
C MET A 18 24.09 -11.80 -0.72
N GLY A 19 23.82 -13.11 -0.69
CA GLY A 19 23.37 -13.83 0.49
C GLY A 19 21.89 -13.62 0.83
N ILE A 20 21.10 -13.11 -0.12
CA ILE A 20 19.64 -12.92 0.02
C ILE A 20 18.94 -14.25 -0.27
N GLY A 21 17.97 -14.64 0.57
CA GLY A 21 17.23 -15.89 0.46
C GLY A 21 17.95 -17.16 0.97
N GLY A 22 19.14 -17.02 1.56
CA GLY A 22 19.94 -18.14 2.06
C GLY A 22 19.63 -18.58 3.50
N PRO A 23 19.91 -19.85 3.88
CA PRO A 23 19.78 -20.33 5.25
C PRO A 23 20.85 -19.67 6.15
N GLY A 24 20.43 -18.75 7.04
CA GLY A 24 21.35 -18.04 7.93
C GLY A 24 20.93 -16.63 8.36
N GLY A 25 19.74 -16.15 7.97
CA GLY A 25 19.24 -14.82 8.37
C GLY A 25 19.49 -13.71 7.35
N GLY A 26 19.67 -14.06 6.07
CA GLY A 26 19.69 -13.09 4.97
C GLY A 26 18.33 -12.42 4.74
N LEU A 27 18.30 -11.33 3.96
CA LEU A 27 17.05 -10.72 3.48
C LEU A 27 16.18 -11.79 2.79
N PRO A 28 14.84 -11.76 2.93
CA PRO A 28 13.96 -12.68 2.22
C PRO A 28 14.06 -12.43 0.72
N MET A 29 13.92 -13.50 -0.07
CA MET A 29 13.97 -13.41 -1.52
C MET A 29 12.72 -12.69 -2.03
N PRO A 30 12.84 -11.60 -2.80
CA PRO A 30 11.67 -10.99 -3.42
C PRO A 30 11.09 -11.91 -4.49
N GLU A 31 9.78 -11.77 -4.72
CA GLU A 31 9.14 -12.41 -5.85
C GLU A 31 9.68 -11.83 -7.16
N MET A 32 10.23 -12.69 -8.02
CA MET A 32 10.68 -12.30 -9.35
C MET A 32 9.47 -12.31 -10.29
N ILE A 33 9.09 -11.14 -10.80
CA ILE A 33 7.98 -11.02 -11.74
C ILE A 33 8.49 -10.77 -13.15
N THR A 34 7.65 -11.06 -14.14
CA THR A 34 7.95 -10.74 -15.54
C THR A 34 7.34 -9.39 -15.93
N ALA A 35 7.92 -8.70 -16.91
CA ALA A 35 7.34 -7.49 -17.47
C ALA A 35 5.91 -7.71 -18.02
N LYS A 36 5.61 -8.92 -18.51
CA LYS A 36 4.26 -9.29 -18.96
C LYS A 36 3.26 -9.32 -17.79
N THR A 37 3.63 -9.96 -16.68
CA THR A 37 2.81 -10.01 -15.45
C THR A 37 2.59 -8.60 -14.92
N ALA A 38 3.68 -7.84 -14.72
CA ALA A 38 3.62 -6.47 -14.21
C ALA A 38 2.70 -5.57 -15.05
N ARG A 39 2.81 -5.61 -16.40
CA ARG A 39 1.93 -4.83 -17.30
C ARG A 39 0.46 -5.25 -17.20
N SER A 40 0.19 -6.54 -17.04
CA SER A 40 -1.18 -7.06 -16.92
C SER A 40 -1.83 -6.58 -15.62
N GLU A 41 -1.12 -6.74 -14.50
CA GLU A 41 -1.59 -6.30 -13.18
C GLU A 41 -1.75 -4.78 -13.11
N ALA A 42 -0.75 -4.04 -13.61
CA ALA A 42 -0.82 -2.58 -13.66
C ALA A 42 -2.04 -2.09 -14.45
N LYS A 43 -2.36 -2.72 -15.59
CA LYS A 43 -3.55 -2.39 -16.37
C LYS A 43 -4.83 -2.65 -15.59
N LEU A 44 -4.91 -3.77 -14.87
CA LEU A 44 -6.07 -4.12 -14.05
C LEU A 44 -6.26 -3.11 -12.92
N TYR A 45 -5.22 -2.89 -12.10
CA TYR A 45 -5.28 -1.98 -10.97
C TYR A 45 -5.53 -0.53 -11.37
N ARG A 46 -4.95 -0.08 -12.49
CA ARG A 46 -5.23 1.24 -13.05
C ARG A 46 -6.71 1.44 -13.33
N SER A 47 -7.38 0.44 -13.94
CA SER A 47 -8.82 0.55 -14.20
C SER A 47 -9.61 0.68 -12.91
N GLN A 48 -9.34 -0.19 -11.93
CA GLN A 48 -10.01 -0.19 -10.63
C GLN A 48 -9.81 1.14 -9.90
N ILE A 49 -8.57 1.61 -9.78
CA ILE A 49 -8.22 2.86 -9.09
C ILE A 49 -8.92 4.07 -9.74
N VAL A 50 -8.98 4.13 -11.07
CA VAL A 50 -9.65 5.21 -11.79
C VAL A 50 -11.15 5.17 -11.58
N ASP A 51 -11.76 3.98 -11.66
CA ASP A 51 -13.21 3.81 -11.52
C ASP A 51 -13.67 4.06 -10.07
N ASP A 52 -12.95 3.53 -9.08
CA ASP A 52 -13.19 3.79 -7.66
C ASP A 52 -13.00 5.27 -7.30
N GLY A 53 -11.96 5.91 -7.86
CA GLY A 53 -11.73 7.34 -7.69
C GLY A 53 -12.88 8.20 -8.22
N ARG A 54 -13.39 7.88 -9.42
CA ARG A 54 -14.57 8.55 -10.00
C ARG A 54 -15.82 8.33 -9.14
N LEU A 55 -16.04 7.11 -8.68
CA LEU A 55 -17.17 6.78 -7.82
C LEU A 55 -17.12 7.57 -6.51
N LEU A 56 -15.95 7.62 -5.85
CA LEU A 56 -15.76 8.41 -4.64
C LEU A 56 -16.01 9.90 -4.89
N CYS A 57 -15.48 10.45 -5.98
CA CYS A 57 -15.71 11.85 -6.37
C CYS A 57 -17.21 12.14 -6.52
N ALA A 58 -17.93 11.31 -7.29
CA ALA A 58 -19.37 11.48 -7.52
C ALA A 58 -20.19 11.35 -6.22
N ILE A 59 -19.82 10.44 -5.32
CA ILE A 59 -20.44 10.31 -3.99
C ILE A 59 -20.26 11.60 -3.20
N LEU A 60 -19.05 12.17 -3.18
CA LEU A 60 -18.78 13.40 -2.42
C LEU A 60 -19.45 14.62 -3.04
N GLU A 61 -19.43 14.78 -4.37
CA GLU A 61 -20.14 15.87 -5.05
C GLU A 61 -21.62 15.92 -4.65
N ARG A 62 -22.27 14.76 -4.55
CA ARG A 62 -23.70 14.68 -4.22
C ARG A 62 -23.99 14.68 -2.71
N HIS A 63 -23.10 14.09 -1.90
CA HIS A 63 -23.43 13.71 -0.53
C HIS A 63 -22.45 14.20 0.54
N GLU A 64 -21.34 14.88 0.21
CA GLU A 64 -20.31 15.28 1.18
C GLU A 64 -20.90 16.06 2.37
N GLY A 65 -21.74 17.07 2.11
CA GLY A 65 -22.38 17.84 3.18
C GLY A 65 -23.27 16.99 4.10
N THR A 66 -23.96 15.99 3.55
CA THR A 66 -24.79 15.06 4.32
C THR A 66 -23.94 14.07 5.11
N ILE A 67 -22.88 13.53 4.49
CA ILE A 67 -21.91 12.63 5.13
C ILE A 67 -21.27 13.34 6.31
N HIS A 68 -20.76 14.56 6.13
CA HIS A 68 -20.11 15.33 7.19
C HIS A 68 -21.05 15.61 8.36
N LYS A 69 -22.26 16.12 8.08
CA LYS A 69 -23.26 16.41 9.13
C LYS A 69 -23.65 15.14 9.90
N ARG A 70 -23.88 14.01 9.22
CA ARG A 70 -24.26 12.75 9.86
C ARG A 70 -23.10 12.12 10.62
N TRP A 71 -21.89 12.16 10.06
CA TRP A 71 -20.70 11.62 10.68
C TRP A 71 -20.34 12.36 11.98
N ALA A 72 -20.42 13.68 11.97
CA ALA A 72 -20.15 14.51 13.14
C ALA A 72 -21.10 14.21 14.32
N LYS A 73 -22.36 13.87 14.03
CA LYS A 73 -23.37 13.53 15.05
C LYS A 73 -23.23 12.11 15.63
N LYS A 74 -22.49 11.21 14.98
CA LYS A 74 -22.33 9.83 15.46
C LYS A 74 -21.42 9.75 16.68
N THR A 75 -21.70 8.82 17.59
CA THR A 75 -20.77 8.48 18.66
C THR A 75 -19.56 7.73 18.10
N ARG A 76 -18.45 7.67 18.85
CA ARG A 76 -17.27 6.88 18.46
C ARG A 76 -17.65 5.43 18.14
N GLN A 77 -18.44 4.78 18.99
CA GLN A 77 -18.90 3.40 18.80
C GLN A 77 -19.70 3.22 17.50
N GLN A 78 -20.59 4.16 17.17
CA GLN A 78 -21.36 4.11 15.92
C GLN A 78 -20.48 4.28 14.68
N ARG A 79 -19.47 5.16 14.75
CA ARG A 79 -18.48 5.34 13.67
C ARG A 79 -17.65 4.08 13.48
N LEU A 80 -17.15 3.49 14.57
CA LEU A 80 -16.42 2.22 14.52
C LEU A 80 -17.25 1.11 13.91
N LYS A 81 -18.53 0.98 14.28
CA LYS A 81 -19.44 0.00 13.67
C LYS A 81 -19.52 0.17 12.14
N ILE A 82 -19.58 1.40 11.64
CA ILE A 82 -19.60 1.68 10.20
C ILE A 82 -18.24 1.34 9.56
N LEU A 83 -17.14 1.80 10.15
CA LEU A 83 -15.79 1.54 9.62
C LEU A 83 -15.52 0.03 9.55
N LEU A 84 -15.83 -0.71 10.61
CA LEU A 84 -15.64 -2.16 10.68
C LEU A 84 -16.64 -2.95 9.82
N SER A 85 -17.79 -2.37 9.48
CA SER A 85 -18.68 -2.98 8.48
C SER A 85 -18.11 -2.90 7.07
N ALA A 86 -17.33 -1.84 6.77
CA ALA A 86 -16.67 -1.68 5.47
C ALA A 86 -15.31 -2.39 5.43
N TRP A 87 -14.60 -2.43 6.57
CA TRP A 87 -13.29 -3.06 6.70
C TRP A 87 -13.17 -3.77 8.07
N PRO A 88 -13.58 -5.05 8.17
CA PRO A 88 -13.59 -5.78 9.43
C PRO A 88 -12.22 -5.89 10.12
N GLY A 89 -11.14 -5.98 9.34
CA GLY A 89 -9.75 -6.06 9.82
C GLY A 89 -9.04 -4.72 10.08
N MET A 90 -9.75 -3.58 10.09
CA MET A 90 -9.11 -2.27 10.26
C MET A 90 -8.33 -2.19 11.57
N SER A 91 -7.06 -1.76 11.50
CA SER A 91 -6.19 -1.68 12.69
C SER A 91 -6.76 -0.75 13.75
N ALA A 92 -6.67 -1.15 15.01
CA ALA A 92 -7.30 -0.42 16.12
C ALA A 92 -6.58 0.90 16.44
N HIS A 93 -5.25 0.87 16.49
CA HIS A 93 -4.45 1.93 17.07
C HIS A 93 -3.88 2.90 16.03
N HIS A 94 -3.64 4.14 16.48
CA HIS A 94 -2.80 5.08 15.74
C HIS A 94 -1.39 4.47 15.53
N ARG A 95 -0.79 4.70 14.36
CA ARG A 95 0.49 4.07 13.96
C ARG A 95 0.48 2.55 14.12
N PRO A 96 -0.42 1.85 13.42
CA PRO A 96 -0.54 0.40 13.55
C PRO A 96 0.71 -0.33 13.01
N ASP A 97 1.48 0.30 12.13
CA ASP A 97 2.80 -0.13 11.70
C ASP A 97 3.79 -0.26 12.88
N PHE A 98 3.77 0.70 13.82
CA PHE A 98 4.61 0.65 15.03
C PHE A 98 4.10 -0.37 16.05
N ASP A 99 2.79 -0.54 16.18
CA ASP A 99 2.21 -1.59 17.01
C ASP A 99 2.64 -2.98 16.49
N ALA A 100 2.44 -3.23 15.19
CA ALA A 100 2.85 -4.45 14.53
C ALA A 100 4.36 -4.72 14.68
N PHE A 101 5.19 -3.68 14.50
CA PHE A 101 6.64 -3.79 14.63
C PHE A 101 7.09 -4.27 16.01
N ARG A 102 6.40 -3.84 17.08
CA ARG A 102 6.71 -4.26 18.45
C ARG A 102 6.20 -5.66 18.78
N ARG A 103 5.16 -6.12 18.08
CA ARG A 103 4.47 -7.39 18.36
C ARG A 103 5.07 -8.58 17.63
N GLU A 104 5.78 -8.35 16.54
CA GLU A 104 6.46 -9.41 15.77
C GLU A 104 7.98 -9.29 15.92
N SER A 105 8.61 -10.42 16.19
CA SER A 105 10.06 -10.57 16.05
C SER A 105 10.48 -10.38 14.58
N PRO A 106 11.77 -10.02 14.32
CA PRO A 106 12.28 -9.95 12.96
C PRO A 106 12.00 -11.21 12.14
N GLN A 107 12.16 -12.39 12.74
CA GLN A 107 11.95 -13.68 12.08
C GLN A 107 10.49 -13.94 11.72
N GLU A 108 9.54 -13.50 12.55
CA GLU A 108 8.10 -13.60 12.23
C GLU A 108 7.73 -12.69 11.07
N ARG A 109 8.23 -11.44 11.07
CA ARG A 109 7.98 -10.47 9.98
C ARG A 109 8.52 -10.97 8.64
N GLU A 110 9.75 -11.47 8.64
CA GLU A 110 10.44 -11.94 7.44
C GLU A 110 9.76 -13.16 6.80
N ARG A 111 9.16 -14.05 7.59
CA ARG A 111 8.49 -15.25 7.08
C ARG A 111 7.16 -14.92 6.44
N SER A 112 6.31 -14.19 7.16
CA SER A 112 5.01 -13.70 6.70
C SER A 112 4.36 -12.93 7.84
N THR A 113 4.49 -11.60 7.84
CA THR A 113 3.77 -10.75 8.81
C THR A 113 2.26 -11.04 8.78
N LYS A 114 1.63 -11.11 9.95
CA LYS A 114 0.16 -11.15 10.06
C LYS A 114 -0.48 -9.75 10.03
N PHE A 115 0.34 -8.71 9.90
CA PHE A 115 -0.06 -7.30 10.00
C PHE A 115 0.22 -6.53 8.70
N LYS A 116 0.15 -7.18 7.54
CA LYS A 116 0.46 -6.58 6.23
C LYS A 116 -0.26 -5.23 6.03
N ASP A 117 -1.56 -5.18 6.28
CA ASP A 117 -2.38 -3.97 6.13
C ASP A 117 -1.92 -2.82 7.05
N ALA A 118 -1.47 -3.14 8.26
CA ALA A 118 -0.98 -2.13 9.22
C ALA A 118 0.29 -1.44 8.71
N TYR A 119 1.18 -2.22 8.08
CA TYR A 119 2.39 -1.68 7.46
C TYR A 119 2.11 -0.97 6.14
N MET A 120 1.13 -1.43 5.35
CA MET A 120 0.85 -0.89 4.01
C MET A 120 0.02 0.40 4.08
N TRP A 121 -0.88 0.52 5.05
CA TRP A 121 -1.79 1.66 5.17
C TRP A 121 -1.88 2.18 6.60
N PRO A 122 -0.78 2.65 7.21
CA PRO A 122 -0.76 3.03 8.63
C PRO A 122 -1.69 4.21 8.98
N TYR A 123 -2.10 5.00 7.99
CA TYR A 123 -3.05 6.10 8.15
C TYR A 123 -4.53 5.66 8.13
N ILE A 124 -4.82 4.39 7.82
CA ILE A 124 -6.17 3.82 7.86
C ILE A 124 -6.32 3.01 9.16
N ASN A 125 -6.78 3.67 10.23
CA ASN A 125 -6.96 3.05 11.53
C ASN A 125 -8.20 3.58 12.27
N GLN A 126 -8.68 2.80 13.24
CA GLN A 126 -9.89 3.09 14.00
C GLN A 126 -9.75 4.34 14.86
N ASP A 127 -8.64 4.52 15.56
CA ASP A 127 -8.44 5.67 16.46
C ASP A 127 -8.49 7.01 15.72
N ASP A 128 -7.96 7.07 14.50
CA ASP A 128 -7.98 8.27 13.68
C ASP A 128 -9.29 8.43 12.92
N LEU A 129 -9.73 7.42 12.20
CA LEU A 129 -10.92 7.54 11.35
C LEU A 129 -12.21 7.61 12.16
N SER A 130 -12.25 7.16 13.42
CA SER A 130 -13.41 7.36 14.29
C SER A 130 -13.54 8.80 14.83
N LYS A 131 -12.55 9.67 14.57
CA LYS A 131 -12.64 11.10 14.91
C LYS A 131 -13.57 11.82 13.91
N PRO A 132 -14.39 12.80 14.37
CA PRO A 132 -15.32 13.50 13.51
C PRO A 132 -14.66 14.18 12.30
N ARG A 133 -13.49 14.80 12.51
CA ARG A 133 -12.81 15.62 11.50
C ARG A 133 -11.94 14.80 10.56
N THR A 134 -11.19 13.83 11.09
CA THR A 134 -10.16 13.10 10.33
C THR A 134 -10.77 12.29 9.18
N PHE A 135 -11.89 11.61 9.40
CA PHE A 135 -12.58 10.88 8.33
C PHE A 135 -13.05 11.80 7.21
N SER A 136 -13.64 12.95 7.54
CA SER A 136 -14.05 13.95 6.55
C SER A 136 -12.88 14.49 5.74
N LEU A 137 -11.75 14.79 6.40
CA LEU A 137 -10.53 15.23 5.71
C LEU A 137 -9.98 14.13 4.80
N PHE A 138 -9.98 12.88 5.26
CA PHE A 138 -9.54 11.74 4.47
C PHE A 138 -10.38 11.57 3.20
N LEU A 139 -11.71 11.59 3.33
CA LEU A 139 -12.63 11.51 2.18
C LEU A 139 -12.41 12.68 1.22
N ASN A 140 -12.36 13.91 1.72
CA ASN A 140 -12.17 15.09 0.90
C ASN A 140 -10.84 15.03 0.13
N ALA A 141 -9.74 14.70 0.82
CA ALA A 141 -8.43 14.56 0.17
C ALA A 141 -8.46 13.50 -0.93
N ARG A 142 -8.98 12.29 -0.63
CA ARG A 142 -8.98 11.17 -1.58
C ARG A 142 -9.98 11.32 -2.72
N GLY A 143 -11.11 12.00 -2.50
CA GLY A 143 -12.15 12.14 -3.51
C GLY A 143 -12.06 13.42 -4.36
N ARG A 144 -11.26 14.42 -3.96
CA ARG A 144 -11.07 15.66 -4.73
C ARG A 144 -9.75 15.73 -5.49
N ASN A 145 -8.87 14.73 -5.31
CA ASN A 145 -7.56 14.70 -5.92
C ASN A 145 -7.36 13.40 -6.70
N GLN A 146 -6.54 13.46 -7.75
CA GLN A 146 -6.20 12.27 -8.54
C GLN A 146 -5.35 11.29 -7.72
N PRO A 147 -5.47 9.97 -7.93
CA PRO A 147 -4.64 8.97 -7.24
C PRO A 147 -3.13 9.22 -7.35
N SER A 148 -2.67 9.74 -8.50
CA SER A 148 -1.26 10.10 -8.73
C SER A 148 -0.68 11.08 -7.71
N VAL A 149 -1.50 11.94 -7.11
CA VAL A 149 -1.06 12.90 -6.08
C VAL A 149 -0.59 12.17 -4.81
N PHE A 150 -1.06 10.95 -4.58
CA PHE A 150 -0.78 10.18 -3.37
C PHE A 150 0.20 9.04 -3.58
N ALA A 151 0.51 8.63 -4.82
CA ALA A 151 1.31 7.44 -5.09
C ALA A 151 2.61 7.36 -4.27
N ILE A 152 3.41 8.43 -4.29
CA ILE A 152 4.67 8.52 -3.53
C ILE A 152 4.42 8.64 -2.02
N ALA A 153 3.37 9.36 -1.59
CA ALA A 153 3.05 9.50 -0.18
C ALA A 153 2.58 8.18 0.44
N ASP A 154 1.83 7.37 -0.30
CA ASP A 154 1.33 6.06 0.12
C ASP A 154 2.48 5.02 0.16
N GLU A 155 3.39 5.06 -0.82
CA GLU A 155 4.63 4.28 -0.79
C GLU A 155 5.48 4.64 0.44
N ASN A 156 5.72 5.94 0.67
CA ASN A 156 6.49 6.42 1.82
C ASN A 156 5.84 6.07 3.16
N ALA A 157 4.50 6.07 3.23
CA ALA A 157 3.80 5.63 4.43
C ALA A 157 4.09 4.15 4.75
N SER A 158 4.35 3.33 3.72
CA SER A 158 4.68 1.91 3.88
C SER A 158 6.15 1.64 4.25
N HIS A 159 6.97 2.69 4.36
CA HIS A 159 8.42 2.55 4.47
C HIS A 159 8.88 1.68 5.65
N LEU A 160 8.22 1.77 6.81
CA LEU A 160 8.56 0.92 7.96
C LEU A 160 8.38 -0.57 7.62
N GLY A 161 7.31 -0.93 6.90
CA GLY A 161 7.05 -2.29 6.45
C GLY A 161 8.16 -2.82 5.55
N ILE A 162 8.62 -1.97 4.62
CA ILE A 162 9.68 -2.31 3.67
C ILE A 162 11.01 -2.53 4.40
N VAL A 163 11.46 -1.57 5.21
CA VAL A 163 12.77 -1.67 5.89
C VAL A 163 12.81 -2.70 7.00
N SER A 164 11.64 -3.03 7.59
CA SER A 164 11.51 -4.11 8.57
C SER A 164 11.25 -5.49 7.96
N LYS A 165 11.19 -5.57 6.62
CA LYS A 165 10.96 -6.77 5.81
C LYS A 165 9.58 -7.42 6.02
N ALA A 166 8.64 -6.68 6.60
CA ALA A 166 7.25 -7.09 6.71
C ALA A 166 6.51 -6.95 5.36
N ILE A 167 6.99 -6.05 4.49
CA ILE A 167 6.57 -5.92 3.11
C ILE A 167 7.80 -6.16 2.25
N ILE A 168 7.70 -7.12 1.33
CA ILE A 168 8.77 -7.44 0.37
C ILE A 168 8.23 -7.08 -1.01
N PRO A 169 8.66 -5.96 -1.61
CA PRO A 169 8.26 -5.61 -2.96
C PRO A 169 8.72 -6.67 -3.96
N ALA A 170 7.88 -6.95 -4.97
CA ALA A 170 8.29 -7.77 -6.09
C ALA A 170 9.46 -7.09 -6.84
N PHE A 171 10.35 -7.90 -7.41
CA PHE A 171 11.50 -7.44 -8.16
C PHE A 171 11.32 -7.68 -9.66
N LEU A 172 11.65 -6.66 -10.44
CA LEU A 172 11.73 -6.71 -11.89
C LEU A 172 12.95 -5.92 -12.34
N ASN A 173 13.90 -6.59 -13.00
CA ASN A 173 15.13 -5.96 -13.47
C ASN A 173 14.85 -4.95 -14.60
N GLU A 174 15.63 -3.86 -14.65
CA GLU A 174 15.66 -2.88 -15.76
C GLU A 174 14.32 -2.20 -16.08
N HIS A 175 13.33 -2.26 -15.20
CA HIS A 175 12.07 -1.57 -15.40
C HIS A 175 11.72 -0.68 -14.20
N VAL A 176 11.07 0.43 -14.50
CA VAL A 176 10.50 1.33 -13.50
C VAL A 176 9.00 1.50 -13.78
N MET A 177 8.21 1.62 -12.71
CA MET A 177 6.80 1.94 -12.83
C MET A 177 6.58 3.43 -12.65
N TYR A 178 5.91 4.05 -13.61
CA TYR A 178 5.65 5.48 -13.63
C TYR A 178 4.19 5.77 -13.27
N PHE A 179 3.99 6.63 -12.26
CA PHE A 179 2.66 7.00 -11.76
C PHE A 179 2.28 8.43 -12.20
N LYS A 180 2.14 8.65 -13.51
CA LYS A 180 1.80 9.96 -14.06
C LYS A 180 0.34 10.35 -13.78
N GLY A 181 0.11 11.64 -13.52
CA GLY A 181 -1.20 12.23 -13.20
C GLY A 181 -1.87 13.05 -14.31
N SER A 182 -3.17 13.29 -14.10
CA SER A 182 -4.20 14.14 -14.75
C SER A 182 -4.24 14.27 -16.28
N ALA A 183 -3.15 14.59 -16.96
CA ALA A 183 -3.14 14.73 -18.42
C ALA A 183 -3.19 13.37 -19.13
N PHE A 184 -2.83 12.30 -18.42
CA PHE A 184 -2.52 11.00 -19.00
C PHE A 184 -2.95 9.83 -18.07
N PRO A 185 -4.23 9.66 -17.72
CA PRO A 185 -4.68 8.61 -16.79
C PRO A 185 -4.31 7.19 -17.24
N GLN A 186 -4.24 6.96 -18.55
CA GLN A 186 -3.79 5.71 -19.15
C GLN A 186 -2.31 5.40 -18.86
N HIS A 187 -1.52 6.37 -18.44
CA HIS A 187 -0.11 6.20 -18.09
C HIS A 187 0.10 6.03 -16.57
N TYR A 188 -0.96 5.98 -15.77
CA TYR A 188 -0.85 5.67 -14.35
C TYR A 188 -0.47 4.20 -14.14
N GLY A 189 0.67 3.94 -13.51
CA GLY A 189 1.21 2.59 -13.32
C GLY A 189 1.87 2.02 -14.57
N GLU A 190 2.28 2.87 -15.52
CA GLU A 190 2.93 2.41 -16.75
C GLU A 190 4.32 1.85 -16.46
N LEU A 191 4.63 0.69 -17.03
CA LEU A 191 5.95 0.07 -16.92
C LEU A 191 6.85 0.54 -18.07
N VAL A 192 7.98 1.18 -17.72
CA VAL A 192 8.98 1.70 -18.65
C VAL A 192 10.29 0.92 -18.47
N ALA A 193 11.03 0.72 -19.56
CA ALA A 193 12.37 0.15 -19.60
C ALA A 193 13.35 1.19 -20.13
#